data_AF-A0A7W6SE22-F1
#
_entry.id   AF-A0A7W6SE22-F1
#
_cell.length_a   1.000
_cell.length_b   1.000
_cell.length_c   1.000
_cell.angle_alpha   90.00
_cell.angle_beta   90.00
_cell.angle_gamma   90.00
#
_symmetry.space_group_name_H-M   'P 1'
#
loop_
_entity.id
_entity.type
_entity.pdbx_description
1 polymer ?
#
loop_
_entity_poly.entity_id
_entity_poly.type
_entity_poly.pdbx_seq_one_letter_code
_entity_poly.pdbx_strand_id
1 'polypeptide(L)'
;MLVNQEHPCHDAACSACARPLGSSYVRHVSKQERYCDYDCYRQRTTMDMLWPRSPFEAIAVLTVLTSLSWMIQMGALSRSLAEAYLREYDLLTTEGGDR
;
A
#
# COMPACT_ATOMS: atom_id res chain seq x y z
N MET A 1 5.86 -21.81 -13.28
CA MET A 1 5.64 -23.21 -12.86
C MET A 1 6.31 -23.42 -11.52
N LEU A 2 5.59 -24.03 -10.58
CA LEU A 2 6.06 -24.31 -9.22
C LEU A 2 6.33 -25.82 -9.11
N VAL A 3 7.47 -26.22 -8.54
CA VAL A 3 7.82 -27.64 -8.37
C VAL A 3 8.31 -27.90 -6.95
N ASN A 4 7.88 -29.02 -6.37
CA ASN A 4 8.42 -29.51 -5.10
C ASN A 4 9.74 -30.25 -5.37
N GLN A 5 10.75 -30.03 -4.54
CA GLN A 5 12.03 -30.75 -4.60
C GLN A 5 12.46 -31.20 -3.21
N GLU A 6 13.08 -32.39 -3.13
CA GLU A 6 13.41 -33.07 -1.87
C GLU A 6 14.88 -32.93 -1.42
N HIS A 7 15.80 -32.48 -2.28
CA HIS A 7 17.21 -32.40 -1.89
C HIS A 7 17.86 -31.11 -2.39
N PRO A 8 18.09 -30.13 -1.49
CA PRO A 8 18.98 -29.01 -1.78
C PRO A 8 20.44 -29.47 -1.72
N CYS A 9 21.26 -29.06 -2.70
CA CYS A 9 22.70 -28.98 -2.48
C CYS A 9 22.93 -27.98 -1.32
N HIS A 10 23.78 -28.36 -0.36
CA HIS A 10 24.07 -27.62 0.88
C HIS A 10 24.11 -26.08 0.70
N ASP A 11 23.60 -25.35 1.72
CA ASP A 11 23.54 -23.87 1.83
C ASP A 11 22.42 -23.11 1.09
N ALA A 12 21.35 -23.77 0.68
CA ALA A 12 20.21 -23.06 0.10
C ALA A 12 19.32 -22.40 1.18
N ALA A 13 19.08 -21.09 1.07
CA ALA A 13 18.16 -20.34 1.92
C ALA A 13 16.86 -19.97 1.18
N CYS A 14 15.77 -19.82 1.94
CA CYS A 14 14.47 -19.36 1.44
C CYS A 14 14.56 -17.90 0.97
N SER A 15 14.10 -17.62 -0.24
CA SER A 15 14.06 -16.28 -0.85
C SER A 15 13.15 -15.30 -0.12
N ALA A 16 12.21 -15.78 0.69
CA ALA A 16 11.27 -14.94 1.43
C ALA A 16 11.66 -14.70 2.90
N CYS A 17 12.11 -15.72 3.61
CA CYS A 17 12.37 -15.64 5.06
C CYS A 17 13.83 -15.86 5.45
N ALA A 18 14.74 -16.05 4.49
CA ALA A 18 16.17 -16.30 4.68
C ALA A 18 16.53 -17.52 5.56
N ARG A 19 15.54 -18.35 5.92
CA ARG A 19 15.76 -19.59 6.68
C ARG A 19 16.42 -20.66 5.80
N PRO A 20 17.26 -21.54 6.37
CA PRO A 20 17.81 -22.68 5.64
C PRO A 20 16.68 -23.57 5.13
N LEU A 21 16.82 -24.07 3.91
CA LEU A 21 15.87 -25.02 3.31
C LEU A 21 16.13 -26.43 3.86
N GLY A 22 15.06 -27.13 4.21
CA GLY A 22 15.11 -28.50 4.71
C GLY A 22 15.14 -29.55 3.58
N SER A 23 14.75 -30.78 3.92
CA SER A 23 14.60 -31.90 2.98
C SER A 23 13.41 -31.78 2.03
N SER A 24 12.64 -30.71 2.08
CA SER A 24 11.66 -30.39 1.06
C SER A 24 11.57 -28.88 0.92
N TYR A 25 11.44 -28.44 -0.32
CA TYR A 25 11.29 -27.02 -0.64
C TYR A 25 10.52 -26.86 -1.94
N VAL A 26 10.00 -25.66 -2.12
CA VAL A 26 9.23 -25.25 -3.29
C VAL A 26 10.12 -24.37 -4.17
N ARG A 27 10.21 -24.67 -5.46
CA ARG A 27 10.99 -23.87 -6.41
C ARG A 27 10.09 -23.19 -7.44
N HIS A 28 10.27 -21.89 -7.59
CA HIS A 28 9.67 -21.13 -8.68
C HIS A 28 10.62 -21.14 -9.89
N VAL A 29 10.29 -21.97 -10.89
CA VAL A 29 11.20 -22.29 -12.01
C VAL A 29 11.62 -21.03 -12.78
N SER A 30 10.68 -20.12 -13.05
CA SER A 30 10.92 -18.93 -13.87
C SER A 30 11.80 -17.88 -13.21
N LYS A 31 11.73 -17.76 -11.88
CA LYS A 31 12.52 -16.79 -11.11
C LYS A 31 13.78 -17.41 -10.50
N GLN A 32 13.94 -18.74 -10.61
CA GLN A 32 14.93 -19.53 -9.88
C GLN A 32 14.91 -19.34 -8.35
N GLU A 33 13.80 -18.82 -7.80
CA GLU A 33 13.62 -18.61 -6.36
C GLU A 33 13.21 -19.91 -5.66
N ARG A 34 13.59 -20.02 -4.39
CA ARG A 34 13.34 -21.20 -3.55
C ARG A 34 12.63 -20.77 -2.28
N TYR A 35 11.66 -21.57 -1.85
CA TYR A 35 10.77 -21.28 -0.72
C TYR A 35 10.69 -22.50 0.19
N CYS A 36 10.61 -22.28 1.51
CA CYS A 36 10.55 -23.39 2.48
C CYS A 36 9.31 -24.25 2.30
N ASP A 37 8.19 -23.64 1.92
CA ASP A 37 6.90 -24.30 1.71
C ASP A 37 6.03 -23.48 0.76
N TYR A 38 4.83 -24.01 0.47
CA TYR A 38 3.87 -23.35 -0.40
C TYR A 38 3.26 -22.09 0.23
N ASP A 39 3.07 -22.05 1.56
CA ASP A 39 2.48 -20.90 2.25
C ASP A 39 3.41 -19.68 2.21
N CYS A 40 4.70 -19.90 2.38
CA CYS A 40 5.76 -18.91 2.26
C CYS A 40 5.86 -18.38 0.83
N TYR A 41 5.76 -19.27 -0.17
CA TYR A 41 5.65 -18.88 -1.58
C TYR A 41 4.38 -18.03 -1.83
N ARG A 42 3.23 -18.47 -1.31
CA ARG A 42 1.95 -17.77 -1.48
C ARG A 42 2.02 -16.38 -0.85
N GLN A 43 2.49 -16.28 0.38
CA GLN A 43 2.62 -15.02 1.11
C GLN A 43 3.56 -14.06 0.36
N ARG A 44 4.73 -14.52 -0.09
CA ARG A 44 5.64 -13.68 -0.88
C ARG A 44 5.00 -13.23 -2.19
N THR A 45 4.30 -14.12 -2.88
CA THR A 45 3.62 -13.80 -4.13
C THR A 45 2.49 -12.78 -3.93
N THR A 46 1.73 -12.89 -2.84
CA THR A 46 0.72 -11.89 -2.48
C THR A 46 1.35 -10.54 -2.17
N MET A 47 2.47 -10.50 -1.44
CA MET A 47 3.19 -9.25 -1.20
C MET A 47 3.74 -8.63 -2.49
N ASP A 48 4.31 -9.44 -3.39
CA ASP A 48 4.77 -9.00 -4.72
C ASP A 48 3.62 -8.44 -5.59
N MET A 49 2.36 -8.85 -5.36
CA MET A 49 1.19 -8.29 -6.07
C MET A 49 0.72 -6.95 -5.49
N LEU A 50 0.95 -6.72 -4.20
CA LEU A 50 0.57 -5.48 -3.52
C LEU A 50 1.58 -4.36 -3.74
N TRP A 51 2.82 -4.71 -4.07
CA TRP A 51 3.87 -3.72 -4.35
C TRP A 51 3.86 -3.32 -5.82
N PRO A 52 4.03 -2.02 -6.13
CA PRO A 52 4.20 -1.57 -7.50
C PRO A 52 5.38 -2.30 -8.14
N ARG A 53 5.15 -2.90 -9.29
CA ARG A 53 6.15 -3.74 -9.97
C ARG A 53 7.18 -2.89 -10.71
N SER A 54 6.87 -1.62 -10.91
CA SER A 54 7.69 -0.64 -11.60
C SER A 54 7.62 0.74 -10.92
N PRO A 55 8.64 1.59 -11.11
CA PRO A 55 8.61 2.97 -10.62
C PRO A 55 7.43 3.77 -11.20
N PHE A 56 7.00 3.47 -12.43
CA PHE A 56 5.85 4.15 -13.05
C PHE A 56 4.53 3.80 -12.35
N GLU A 57 4.32 2.52 -12.02
CA GLU A 57 3.16 2.11 -11.22
C GLU A 57 3.19 2.75 -9.83
N ALA A 58 4.38 2.85 -9.22
CA ALA A 58 4.54 3.49 -7.91
C ALA A 58 4.16 4.98 -7.98
N ILE A 59 4.65 5.70 -9.00
CA ILE A 59 4.31 7.11 -9.23
C ILE A 59 2.81 7.29 -9.47
N ALA A 60 2.18 6.42 -10.26
CA ALA A 60 0.75 6.48 -10.53
C ALA A 60 -0.07 6.30 -9.24
N VAL A 61 0.24 5.28 -8.43
CA VAL A 61 -0.42 5.04 -7.14
C VAL A 61 -0.22 6.23 -6.19
N LEU A 62 1.00 6.75 -6.08
CA LEU A 62 1.29 7.92 -5.24
C LEU A 62 0.52 9.16 -5.70
N THR A 63 0.42 9.39 -7.01
CA THR A 63 -0.32 10.52 -7.59
C THR A 63 -1.82 10.43 -7.29
N VAL A 64 -2.39 9.23 -7.34
CA VAL A 64 -3.80 9.01 -6.96
C VAL A 64 -4.00 9.27 -5.47
N LEU A 65 -3.12 8.76 -4.61
CA LEU A 65 -3.22 8.97 -3.16
C LEU A 65 -3.06 10.44 -2.77
N THR A 66 -2.12 11.16 -3.37
CA THR A 66 -1.89 12.58 -3.09
C THR A 66 -3.05 13.43 -3.59
N SER A 67 -3.59 13.16 -4.79
CA SER A 67 -4.75 13.88 -5.33
C SER A 67 -6.02 13.67 -4.50
N LEU A 68 -6.30 12.44 -4.05
CA LEU A 68 -7.42 12.15 -3.16
C LEU A 68 -7.26 12.88 -1.82
N SER A 69 -6.06 12.82 -1.23
CA SER A 69 -5.75 13.52 0.02
C SER A 69 -5.95 15.03 -0.12
N TRP A 70 -5.50 15.60 -1.25
CA TRP A 70 -5.67 17.01 -1.57
C TRP A 70 -7.15 17.41 -1.67
N MET A 71 -7.97 16.62 -2.37
CA MET A 71 -9.40 16.89 -2.49
C MET A 71 -10.10 16.90 -1.14
N ILE A 72 -9.75 15.97 -0.24
CA ILE A 72 -10.30 15.91 1.11
C ILE A 72 -9.92 17.17 1.90
N GLN A 73 -8.64 17.57 1.87
CA GLN A 73 -8.17 18.76 2.58
C GLN A 73 -8.83 20.04 2.05
N MET A 74 -8.89 20.22 0.73
CA MET A 74 -9.55 21.38 0.14
C MET A 74 -11.04 21.43 0.45
N GLY A 75 -11.72 20.29 0.48
CA GLY A 75 -13.12 20.20 0.89
C GLY A 75 -13.35 20.51 2.37
N ALA A 76 -12.41 20.15 3.25
CA ALA A 76 -12.47 20.52 4.65
C ALA A 76 -12.21 22.03 4.86
N LEU A 77 -11.21 22.58 4.17
CA LEU A 77 -10.88 24.00 4.19
C LEU A 77 -12.01 24.88 3.65
N SER A 78 -12.67 24.46 2.56
CA SER A 78 -13.78 25.24 2.00
C SER A 78 -14.97 25.30 2.95
N ARG A 79 -15.31 24.19 3.62
CA ARG A 79 -16.37 24.16 4.62
C ARG A 79 -16.04 25.05 5.82
N SER A 80 -14.83 24.97 6.36
CA SER A 80 -14.45 25.80 7.52
C SER A 80 -14.48 27.29 7.19
N LEU A 81 -14.05 27.68 5.97
CA LEU A 81 -14.15 29.07 5.50
C LEU A 81 -15.59 29.52 5.33
N ALA A 82 -16.47 28.69 4.76
CA ALA A 82 -17.88 29.00 4.60
C ALA A 82 -18.57 29.19 5.96
N GLU A 83 -18.28 28.32 6.93
CA GLU A 83 -18.82 28.43 8.29
C GLU A 83 -18.32 29.70 9.01
N ALA A 84 -17.05 30.05 8.85
CA ALA A 84 -16.50 31.28 9.41
C ALA A 84 -17.15 32.53 8.81
N TYR A 85 -17.30 32.56 7.48
CA TYR A 85 -17.96 33.67 6.78
C TYR A 85 -19.42 33.84 7.21
N LEU A 86 -20.17 32.75 7.33
CA LEU A 86 -21.57 32.80 7.78
C LEU A 86 -21.69 33.30 9.23
N ARG A 87 -20.81 32.84 10.14
CA ARG A 87 -20.80 33.34 11.53
C ARG A 87 -20.52 34.83 11.60
N GLU A 88 -19.58 35.33 10.81
CA GLU A 88 -19.27 36.75 10.76
C GLU A 88 -20.45 37.57 10.20
N TYR A 89 -21.09 37.06 9.14
CA TYR A 89 -22.28 37.68 8.57
C TYR A 89 -23.46 37.73 9.56
N ASP A 90 -23.74 36.63 10.27
CA ASP A 90 -24.81 36.59 11.29
C ASP A 90 -24.58 37.59 12.43
N LEU A 91 -23.33 37.75 12.88
CA LEU A 91 -22.97 38.76 13.89
C LEU A 91 -23.25 40.18 13.38
N LEU A 92 -22.82 40.50 12.16
CA LEU A 92 -23.06 41.82 11.55
C LEU A 92 -24.55 42.11 11.34
N THR A 93 -25.34 41.08 11.04
CA THR A 93 -26.78 41.23 10.79
C THR A 93 -27.57 41.40 12.08
N THR A 94 -27.12 40.80 13.19
CA THR A 94 -27.76 40.89 14.50
C THR A 94 -27.41 42.17 15.27
N GLU A 95 -26.21 42.73 15.08
CA GLU A 95 -25.80 44.02 15.68
C GLU A 95 -26.53 45.24 15.08
N GLY A 96 -27.13 45.12 13.89
CA GLY A 96 -27.90 46.19 13.23
C GLY A 96 -29.38 46.28 13.63
N GLY A 97 -29.88 45.34 14.46
CA GLY A 97 -31.30 45.16 14.77
C GLY A 97 -31.80 45.78 16.08
N ASP A 98 -30.94 46.44 16.85
CA ASP A 98 -31.31 47.07 18.13
C ASP A 98 -31.48 48.60 17.95
N ARG A 99 -32.66 49.00 17.43
CA ARG A 99 -33.13 50.39 17.38
C ARG A 99 -34.64 50.47 17.57
#